data_AF-A0A972HWA4-F1
#
_entry.id   AF-A0A972HWA4-F1
#
_cell.length_a   1.000
_cell.length_b   1.000
_cell.length_c   1.000
_cell.angle_alpha   90.00
_cell.angle_beta   90.00
_cell.angle_gamma   90.00
#
_symmetry.space_group_name_H-M   'P 1'
#
loop_
_entity.id
_entity.type
_entity.pdbx_description
1 polymer ?
#
loop_
_entity_poly.entity_id
_entity_poly.type
_entity_poly.pdbx_seq_one_letter_code
_entity_poly.pdbx_strand_id
1 'polypeptide(L)'
;MKTVKDVFEAICGFEERVGKFYDSISDEVRGGYGKFFEKLAADEYRHAKIYTRLGEMASENETVILSDEDAEYIKNMFDNSVIGENFDFDKFSKIRDKWQVLDIAERVEREATGYVQDVMGFFPDFAPDEVKILLKEEREHLKMILEKKNQMSSGFLGL
;
A
#
# COMPACT_ATOMS: atom_id res chain seq x y z
N MET A 1 -5.89 3.90 -17.91
CA MET A 1 -4.97 2.88 -17.39
C MET A 1 -5.04 1.65 -18.28
N LYS A 2 -4.12 1.56 -19.24
CA LYS A 2 -3.95 0.39 -20.11
C LYS A 2 -2.49 -0.03 -20.24
N THR A 3 -1.54 0.88 -20.02
CA THR A 3 -0.13 0.57 -20.15
C THR A 3 0.49 0.18 -18.81
N VAL A 4 1.66 -0.47 -18.86
CA VAL A 4 2.47 -0.77 -17.68
C VAL A 4 2.76 0.52 -16.88
N LYS A 5 3.06 1.61 -17.59
CA LYS A 5 3.29 2.92 -16.98
C LYS A 5 2.07 3.40 -16.20
N ASP A 6 0.87 3.37 -16.81
CA ASP A 6 -0.35 3.81 -16.15
C ASP A 6 -0.61 3.03 -14.84
N VAL A 7 -0.34 1.72 -14.85
CA VAL A 7 -0.51 0.87 -13.66
C VAL A 7 0.46 1.28 -12.56
N PHE A 8 1.74 1.47 -12.89
CA PHE A 8 2.73 1.89 -11.91
C PHE A 8 2.50 3.31 -11.39
N GLU A 9 1.99 4.23 -12.22
CA GLU A 9 1.57 5.55 -11.77
C GLU A 9 0.41 5.48 -10.77
N ALA A 10 -0.57 4.60 -11.02
CA ALA A 10 -1.68 4.37 -10.10
C ALA A 10 -1.22 3.79 -8.76
N ILE A 11 -0.33 2.78 -8.79
CA ILE A 11 0.28 2.20 -7.57
C ILE A 11 1.09 3.26 -6.83
N CYS A 12 1.93 4.04 -7.53
CA CYS A 12 2.69 5.12 -6.92
C CYS A 12 1.79 6.11 -6.17
N GLY A 13 0.69 6.54 -6.80
CA GLY A 13 -0.27 7.43 -6.16
C GLY A 13 -0.93 6.79 -4.93
N PHE A 14 -1.17 5.48 -4.97
CA PHE A 14 -1.64 4.72 -3.80
C PHE A 14 -0.59 4.71 -2.68
N GLU A 15 0.67 4.34 -2.94
CA GLU A 15 1.72 4.33 -1.90
C GLU A 15 1.95 5.70 -1.27
N GLU A 16 1.93 6.78 -2.05
CA GLU A 16 2.02 8.13 -1.48
C GLU A 16 0.85 8.45 -0.53
N ARG A 17 -0.34 7.95 -0.82
CA ARG A 17 -1.50 8.09 0.05
C ARG A 17 -1.39 7.21 1.28
N VAL A 18 -0.83 6.00 1.18
CA VAL A 18 -0.56 5.13 2.33
C VAL A 18 0.50 5.75 3.26
N GLY A 19 1.57 6.31 2.70
CA GLY A 19 2.56 7.06 3.47
C GLY A 19 1.93 8.23 4.23
N LYS A 20 1.08 9.01 3.56
CA LYS A 20 0.30 10.10 4.21
C LYS A 20 -0.67 9.57 5.26
N PHE A 21 -1.27 8.42 5.03
CA PHE A 21 -2.16 7.76 5.99
C PHE A 21 -1.39 7.48 7.29
N TYR A 22 -0.22 6.85 7.21
CA TYR A 22 0.63 6.60 8.37
C TYR A 22 1.11 7.88 9.06
N ASP A 23 1.47 8.91 8.28
CA ASP A 23 1.82 10.22 8.81
C ASP A 23 0.67 10.93 9.53
N SER A 24 -0.57 10.71 9.08
CA SER A 24 -1.77 11.35 9.64
C SER A 24 -2.27 10.70 10.94
N ILE A 25 -1.71 9.55 11.34
CA ILE A 25 -2.08 8.87 12.58
C ILE A 25 -1.78 9.78 13.78
N SER A 26 -2.79 9.98 14.64
CA SER A 26 -2.70 10.89 15.79
C SER A 26 -1.64 10.51 16.82
N ASP A 27 -1.11 11.51 17.52
CA ASP A 27 -0.11 11.32 18.59
C ASP A 27 -0.58 10.36 19.69
N GLU A 28 -1.87 10.36 20.01
CA GLU A 28 -2.47 9.45 20.99
C GLU A 28 -2.36 7.98 20.57
N VAL A 29 -2.63 7.70 19.29
CA VAL A 29 -2.45 6.36 18.70
C VAL A 29 -0.95 6.03 18.60
N ARG A 30 -0.11 7.01 18.23
CA ARG A 30 1.35 6.88 18.21
C ARG A 30 1.95 6.63 19.60
N GLY A 31 1.22 6.87 20.69
CA GLY A 31 1.64 6.52 22.05
C GLY A 31 1.97 5.02 22.17
N GLY A 32 3.26 4.67 22.04
CA GLY A 32 3.77 3.29 22.01
C GLY A 32 4.01 2.69 20.60
N TYR A 33 3.51 3.33 19.54
CA TYR A 33 3.63 2.89 18.13
C TYR A 33 4.24 3.93 17.19
N GLY A 34 4.66 5.11 17.66
CA GLY A 34 5.16 6.20 16.82
C GLY A 34 6.26 5.76 15.85
N LYS A 35 7.33 5.15 16.36
CA LYS A 35 8.42 4.62 15.53
C LYS A 35 7.98 3.53 14.54
N PHE A 36 6.92 2.79 14.87
CA PHE A 36 6.37 1.77 13.98
C PHE A 36 5.70 2.41 12.78
N PHE A 37 4.80 3.38 13.00
CA PHE A 37 4.13 4.08 11.90
C PHE A 37 5.06 5.03 11.12
N GLU A 38 6.03 5.66 11.77
CA GLU A 38 7.08 6.46 11.09
C GLU A 38 7.90 5.60 10.13
N LYS A 39 8.23 4.36 10.53
CA LYS A 39 8.94 3.42 9.66
C LYS A 39 8.07 3.05 8.46
N LEU A 40 6.80 2.68 8.69
CA LEU A 40 5.89 2.31 7.60
C LEU A 40 5.76 3.47 6.61
N ALA A 41 5.45 4.69 7.08
CA ALA A 41 5.36 5.87 6.23
C ALA A 41 6.62 6.09 5.37
N ALA A 42 7.81 5.97 5.97
CA ALA A 42 9.07 6.13 5.25
C ALA A 42 9.30 5.03 4.20
N ASP A 43 8.86 3.81 4.47
CA ASP A 43 8.93 2.70 3.52
C ASP A 43 7.98 2.96 2.34
N GLU A 44 6.74 3.40 2.58
CA GLU A 44 5.76 3.71 1.52
C GLU A 44 6.26 4.80 0.57
N TYR A 45 6.82 5.88 1.11
CA TYR A 45 7.39 6.95 0.28
C TYR A 45 8.60 6.48 -0.53
N ARG A 46 9.31 5.45 -0.07
CA ARG A 46 10.38 4.81 -0.84
C ARG A 46 9.78 3.92 -1.93
N HIS A 47 8.72 3.17 -1.64
CA HIS A 47 8.00 2.34 -2.62
C HIS A 47 7.43 3.19 -3.75
N ALA A 48 6.78 4.31 -3.45
CA ALA A 48 6.30 5.26 -4.45
C ALA A 48 7.40 5.67 -5.45
N LYS A 49 8.62 5.95 -4.96
CA LYS A 49 9.78 6.30 -5.80
C LYS A 49 10.25 5.13 -6.66
N ILE A 50 10.20 3.91 -6.14
CA ILE A 50 10.54 2.70 -6.89
C ILE A 50 9.51 2.51 -8.02
N TYR A 51 8.21 2.60 -7.72
CA TYR A 51 7.15 2.49 -8.72
C TYR A 51 7.22 3.58 -9.79
N THR A 52 7.52 4.83 -9.40
CA THR A 52 7.77 5.92 -10.35
C THR A 52 8.87 5.53 -11.35
N ARG A 53 10.01 5.06 -10.85
CA ARG A 53 11.14 4.64 -11.69
C ARG A 53 10.78 3.45 -12.59
N LEU A 54 10.02 2.48 -12.08
CA LEU A 54 9.55 1.34 -12.86
C LEU A 54 8.61 1.79 -13.99
N GLY A 55 7.71 2.74 -13.73
CA GLY A 55 6.85 3.35 -14.76
C GLY A 55 7.64 4.09 -15.84
N GLU A 56 8.67 4.85 -15.45
CA GLU A 56 9.58 5.51 -16.39
C GLU A 56 10.31 4.50 -17.29
N MET A 57 10.87 3.43 -16.71
CA MET A 57 11.54 2.35 -17.45
C MET A 57 10.59 1.61 -18.42
N ALA A 58 9.32 1.46 -18.05
CA ALA A 58 8.31 0.85 -18.91
C ALA A 58 8.01 1.71 -20.15
N SER A 59 7.99 3.04 -19.99
CA SER A 59 7.70 3.98 -21.07
C SER A 59 8.74 3.99 -22.18
N GLU A 60 9.99 3.64 -21.86
CA GLU A 60 11.08 3.53 -22.83
C GLU A 60 11.00 2.24 -23.67
N ASN A 61 10.23 1.24 -23.22
CA ASN A 61 10.11 -0.10 -23.81
C ASN A 61 8.65 -0.51 -24.07
N GLU A 62 7.76 0.47 -24.30
CA GLU A 62 6.31 0.28 -24.17
C GLU A 62 5.71 -0.55 -25.33
N THR A 63 5.80 -1.88 -25.21
CA THR A 63 5.14 -2.86 -26.09
C THR A 63 4.09 -3.70 -25.37
N VAL A 64 3.97 -3.55 -24.04
CA VAL A 64 3.09 -4.36 -23.19
C VAL A 64 1.90 -3.53 -22.74
N ILE A 65 0.70 -3.97 -23.12
CA ILE A 65 -0.56 -3.31 -22.83
C ILE A 65 -1.48 -4.37 -22.21
N LEU A 66 -2.22 -3.98 -21.17
CA LEU A 66 -3.26 -4.81 -20.58
C LEU A 66 -4.36 -5.12 -21.61
N SER A 67 -5.01 -6.27 -21.44
CA SER A 67 -6.29 -6.50 -22.10
C SER A 67 -7.34 -5.51 -21.61
N ASP A 68 -8.43 -5.32 -22.36
CA ASP A 68 -9.50 -4.42 -21.93
C ASP A 68 -10.14 -4.88 -20.61
N GLU A 69 -10.26 -6.20 -20.41
CA GLU A 69 -10.78 -6.81 -19.18
C GLU A 69 -9.84 -6.55 -17.99
N ASP A 70 -8.54 -6.77 -18.15
CA ASP A 70 -7.56 -6.53 -17.08
C ASP A 70 -7.47 -5.03 -16.74
N ALA A 71 -7.51 -4.17 -17.76
CA ALA A 71 -7.50 -2.72 -17.58
C ALA A 71 -8.73 -2.23 -16.79
N GLU A 72 -9.91 -2.76 -17.08
CA GLU A 72 -11.14 -2.47 -16.34
C GLU A 72 -11.07 -3.02 -14.91
N TYR A 73 -10.57 -4.25 -14.74
CA TYR A 73 -10.40 -4.88 -13.43
C TYR A 73 -9.51 -4.05 -12.49
N ILE A 74 -8.28 -3.73 -12.91
CA ILE A 74 -7.36 -2.94 -12.08
C ILE A 74 -7.94 -1.55 -11.82
N LYS A 75 -8.57 -0.92 -12.82
CA LYS A 75 -9.17 0.41 -12.64
C LYS A 75 -10.22 0.38 -11.53
N ASN A 76 -11.10 -0.62 -11.55
CA ASN A 76 -12.12 -0.79 -10.52
C ASN A 76 -11.50 -1.02 -9.14
N MET A 77 -10.36 -1.73 -9.04
CA MET A 77 -9.68 -1.90 -7.76
C MET A 77 -9.13 -0.58 -7.19
N PHE A 78 -8.53 0.28 -8.01
CA PHE A 78 -8.05 1.59 -7.53
C PHE A 78 -9.20 2.54 -7.18
N ASP A 79 -10.25 2.56 -7.99
CA ASP A 79 -11.44 3.40 -7.75
C ASP A 79 -12.12 3.06 -6.42
N ASN A 80 -11.96 1.82 -5.94
CA ASN A 80 -12.58 1.31 -4.71
C ASN A 80 -11.58 1.01 -3.58
N SER A 81 -10.34 1.50 -3.69
CA SER A 81 -9.31 1.29 -2.67
C SER A 81 -9.71 1.87 -1.30
N VAL A 82 -9.27 1.22 -0.23
CA VAL A 82 -9.43 1.68 1.16
C VAL A 82 -8.92 3.11 1.34
N ILE A 83 -7.78 3.45 0.72
CA ILE A 83 -7.20 4.81 0.71
C ILE A 83 -7.18 5.33 -0.74
N GLY A 84 -8.37 5.52 -1.29
CA GLY A 84 -8.57 6.15 -2.59
C GLY A 84 -8.28 7.66 -2.60
N GLU A 85 -8.42 8.28 -3.77
CA GLU A 85 -8.11 9.70 -4.00
C GLU A 85 -8.90 10.67 -3.09
N ASN A 86 -10.14 10.29 -2.74
CA ASN A 86 -11.04 11.09 -1.91
C ASN A 86 -10.97 10.72 -0.42
N PHE A 87 -9.94 10.00 0.02
CA PHE A 87 -9.78 9.64 1.42
C PHE A 87 -9.58 10.90 2.29
N ASP A 88 -10.42 11.04 3.33
CA ASP A 88 -10.40 12.20 4.22
C ASP A 88 -9.40 11.99 5.36
N PHE A 89 -8.14 12.38 5.11
CA PHE A 89 -7.05 12.32 6.09
C PHE A 89 -7.33 13.16 7.34
N ASP A 90 -8.02 14.29 7.21
CA ASP A 90 -8.35 15.16 8.34
C ASP A 90 -9.34 14.49 9.29
N LYS A 91 -10.36 13.82 8.75
CA LYS A 91 -11.28 13.01 9.53
C LYS A 91 -10.58 11.81 10.14
N PHE A 92 -9.71 11.13 9.39
CA PHE A 92 -8.95 9.98 9.89
C PHE A 92 -8.01 10.38 11.04
N SER A 93 -7.33 11.52 10.95
CA SER A 93 -6.42 12.03 11.99
C SER A 93 -7.10 12.25 13.35
N LYS A 94 -8.43 12.25 13.41
CA LYS A 94 -9.24 12.36 14.64
C LYS A 94 -9.51 11.01 15.32
N ILE A 95 -9.22 9.90 14.66
CA ILE A 95 -9.34 8.56 15.24
C ILE A 95 -8.31 8.39 16.36
N ARG A 96 -8.79 7.90 17.50
CA ARG A 96 -8.00 7.63 18.71
C ARG A 96 -7.94 6.14 19.06
N ASP A 97 -8.84 5.34 18.48
CA ASP A 97 -8.84 3.90 18.68
C ASP A 97 -7.71 3.25 17.87
N LYS A 98 -6.72 2.72 18.59
CA LYS A 98 -5.57 2.00 18.02
C LYS A 98 -6.00 0.77 17.23
N TRP A 99 -7.04 0.06 17.67
CA TRP A 99 -7.54 -1.12 16.95
C TRP A 99 -8.11 -0.72 15.60
N GLN A 100 -8.91 0.35 15.56
CA GLN A 100 -9.45 0.88 14.32
C GLN A 100 -8.36 1.31 13.34
N VAL A 101 -7.30 1.96 13.82
CA VAL A 101 -6.15 2.34 12.97
C VAL A 101 -5.45 1.11 12.41
N LEU A 102 -5.16 0.11 13.25
CA LEU A 102 -4.52 -1.14 12.81
C LEU A 102 -5.40 -1.95 11.86
N ASP A 103 -6.72 -1.88 12.01
CA ASP A 103 -7.67 -2.54 11.10
C ASP A 103 -7.66 -1.92 9.69
N ILE A 104 -7.63 -0.60 9.61
CA ILE A 104 -7.49 0.09 8.33
C ILE A 104 -6.12 -0.21 7.72
N ALA A 105 -5.04 -0.12 8.51
CA ALA A 105 -3.69 -0.42 8.06
C ALA A 105 -3.58 -1.86 7.49
N GLU A 106 -4.17 -2.86 8.16
CA GLU A 106 -4.18 -4.24 7.65
C GLU A 106 -4.85 -4.33 6.27
N ARG A 107 -5.99 -3.67 6.09
CA ARG A 107 -6.72 -3.70 4.82
C ARG A 107 -5.92 -3.06 3.70
N VAL A 108 -5.24 -1.96 4.00
CA VAL A 108 -4.38 -1.24 3.06
C VAL A 108 -3.19 -2.09 2.63
N GLU A 109 -2.47 -2.71 3.57
CA GLU A 109 -1.33 -3.58 3.22
C GLU A 109 -1.73 -4.83 2.44
N ARG A 110 -2.96 -5.32 2.65
CA ARG A 110 -3.52 -6.39 1.83
C ARG A 110 -3.78 -5.94 0.40
N GLU A 111 -4.27 -4.71 0.21
CA GLU A 111 -4.42 -4.12 -1.13
C GLU A 111 -3.07 -3.92 -1.81
N ALA A 112 -2.09 -3.33 -1.11
CA ALA A 112 -0.72 -3.15 -1.59
C ALA A 112 -0.10 -4.48 -2.07
N THR A 113 -0.16 -5.50 -1.21
CA THR A 113 0.29 -6.87 -1.54
C THR A 113 -0.43 -7.40 -2.79
N GLY A 114 -1.75 -7.19 -2.89
CA GLY A 114 -2.55 -7.60 -4.04
C GLY A 114 -2.09 -6.92 -5.33
N TYR A 115 -1.90 -5.60 -5.32
CA TYR A 115 -1.41 -4.86 -6.48
C TYR A 115 -0.04 -5.36 -6.96
N VAL A 116 0.87 -5.69 -6.04
CA VAL A 116 2.18 -6.24 -6.42
C VAL A 116 2.02 -7.62 -7.09
N GLN A 117 1.14 -8.48 -6.55
CA GLN A 117 0.87 -9.79 -7.14
C GLN A 117 0.23 -9.69 -8.52
N ASP A 118 -0.67 -8.74 -8.69
CA ASP A 118 -1.33 -8.43 -9.96
C ASP A 118 -0.31 -7.95 -11.00
N VAL A 119 0.60 -7.04 -10.64
CA VAL A 119 1.72 -6.63 -11.50
C VAL A 119 2.55 -7.84 -11.93
N MET A 120 2.88 -8.76 -11.01
CA MET A 120 3.62 -9.98 -11.36
C MET A 120 2.83 -10.90 -12.31
N GLY A 121 1.50 -10.89 -12.24
CA GLY A 121 0.63 -11.67 -13.11
C GLY A 121 0.50 -11.07 -14.51
N PHE A 122 0.26 -9.75 -14.58
CA PHE A 122 0.08 -9.03 -15.84
C PHE A 122 1.39 -8.81 -16.59
N PHE A 123 2.48 -8.59 -15.86
CA PHE A 123 3.77 -8.21 -16.43
C PHE A 123 4.92 -9.09 -15.86
N PRO A 124 4.87 -10.43 -16.04
CA PRO A 124 5.76 -11.37 -15.36
C PRO A 124 7.26 -11.18 -15.68
N ASP A 125 7.57 -10.65 -16.87
CA ASP A 125 8.94 -10.44 -17.33
C ASP A 125 9.47 -9.02 -17.05
N PHE A 126 8.62 -8.11 -16.54
CA PHE A 126 9.00 -6.72 -16.29
C PHE A 126 9.58 -6.55 -14.88
N ALA A 127 10.88 -6.24 -14.80
CA ALA A 127 11.61 -5.99 -13.55
C ALA A 127 11.29 -7.01 -12.42
N PRO A 128 11.39 -8.33 -12.71
CA PRO A 128 10.86 -9.37 -11.82
C PRO A 128 11.55 -9.43 -10.46
N ASP A 129 12.80 -8.97 -10.36
CA ASP A 129 13.55 -8.97 -9.10
C ASP A 129 13.14 -7.78 -8.22
N GLU A 130 12.98 -6.59 -8.81
CA GLU A 130 12.46 -5.41 -8.12
C GLU A 130 11.05 -5.64 -7.59
N VAL A 131 10.15 -6.20 -8.41
CA VAL A 131 8.77 -6.47 -8.01
C VAL A 131 8.69 -7.53 -6.90
N LYS A 132 9.56 -8.55 -6.91
CA LYS A 132 9.66 -9.52 -5.80
C LYS A 132 10.14 -8.90 -4.50
N ILE A 133 11.04 -7.92 -4.57
CA ILE A 133 11.52 -7.20 -3.39
C ILE A 133 10.35 -6.40 -2.78
N LEU A 134 9.60 -5.67 -3.60
CA LEU A 134 8.40 -4.94 -3.17
C LEU A 134 7.39 -5.87 -2.51
N LEU A 135 7.06 -7.00 -3.15
CA LEU A 135 6.12 -7.98 -2.59
C LEU A 135 6.57 -8.51 -1.21
N LYS A 136 7.87 -8.70 -1.02
CA LYS A 136 8.42 -9.15 0.26
C LYS A 136 8.28 -8.06 1.33
N GLU A 137 8.50 -6.81 0.96
CA GLU A 137 8.38 -5.67 1.87
C GLU A 137 6.93 -5.46 2.31
N GLU A 138 5.96 -5.43 1.38
CA GLU A 138 4.53 -5.30 1.73
C GLU A 138 4.04 -6.44 2.63
N ARG A 139 4.51 -7.67 2.37
CA ARG A 139 4.19 -8.81 3.22
C ARG A 139 4.78 -8.69 4.62
N GLU A 140 5.95 -8.07 4.77
CA GLU A 140 6.53 -7.83 6.09
C GLU A 140 5.75 -6.72 6.81
N HIS A 141 5.32 -5.66 6.13
CA HIS A 141 4.44 -4.63 6.71
C HIS A 141 3.12 -5.22 7.20
N LEU A 142 2.42 -5.97 6.34
CA LEU A 142 1.20 -6.68 6.69
C LEU A 142 1.41 -7.58 7.92
N LYS A 143 2.49 -8.36 7.92
CA LYS A 143 2.84 -9.23 9.05
C LYS A 143 3.07 -8.42 10.34
N MET A 144 3.82 -7.33 10.28
CA MET A 144 4.06 -6.47 11.44
C MET A 144 2.75 -5.91 12.01
N ILE A 145 1.81 -5.48 11.16
CA ILE A 145 0.48 -5.00 11.59
C ILE A 145 -0.32 -6.11 12.25
N LEU A 146 -0.37 -7.31 11.64
CA LEU A 146 -1.07 -8.46 12.19
C LEU A 146 -0.50 -8.86 13.56
N GLU A 147 0.82 -8.80 13.72
CA GLU A 147 1.47 -9.02 15.02
C GLU A 147 1.05 -7.98 16.07
N LYS A 148 0.92 -6.69 15.70
CA LYS A 148 0.41 -5.65 16.60
C LYS A 148 -1.05 -5.87 16.98
N LYS A 149 -1.89 -6.28 16.03
CA LYS A 149 -3.28 -6.67 16.32
C LYS A 149 -3.31 -7.83 17.31
N ASN A 150 -2.58 -8.90 17.03
CA ASN A 150 -2.52 -10.06 17.94
C ASN A 150 -2.06 -9.69 19.35
N GLN A 151 -1.00 -8.87 19.47
CA GLN A 151 -0.52 -8.38 20.77
C GLN A 151 -1.60 -7.59 21.53
N MET A 152 -2.36 -6.74 20.83
CA MET A 152 -3.45 -5.96 21.42
C MET A 152 -4.62 -6.85 21.87
N SER A 153 -5.02 -7.84 21.07
CA SER A 153 -6.08 -8.79 21.42
C SER A 153 -5.68 -9.72 22.58
N SER A 154 -4.44 -10.21 22.60
CA SER A 154 -3.95 -11.05 23.70
C SER A 154 -3.78 -10.26 25.00
N GLY A 155 -3.40 -8.98 24.93
CA GLY A 155 -3.39 -8.10 26.10
C GLY A 155 -4.78 -7.81 26.66
N PHE A 156 -5.82 -7.84 25.81
CA PHE A 156 -7.22 -7.65 26.22
C PHE A 156 -7.82 -8.88 26.92
N LEU A 157 -7.34 -10.09 26.58
CA LEU A 157 -7.75 -11.36 27.20
C LEU A 157 -6.95 -11.70 28.48
N GLY A 158 -5.94 -10.91 28.82
CA GLY A 158 -5.05 -11.11 29.97
C GLY A 158 -5.36 -10.25 31.21
N LEU A 159 -6.50 -9.54 31.22
CA LEU A 159 -7.09 -8.82 32.36
C LEU A 159 -8.40 -9.49 32.78
#